data_AF-A0AAU3KXC7-F1
#
_entry.id   AF-A0AAU3KXC7-F1
#
_cell.length_a   1.000
_cell.length_b   1.000
_cell.length_c   1.000
_cell.angle_alpha   90.00
_cell.angle_beta   90.00
_cell.angle_gamma   90.00
#
_symmetry.space_group_name_H-M   'P 1'
#
loop_
_entity.id
_entity.type
_entity.pdbx_description
1 polymer ?
#
loop_
_entity_poly.entity_id
_entity_poly.type
_entity_poly.pdbx_seq_one_letter_code
_entity_poly.pdbx_strand_id
1 'polypeptide(L)' 'MPISHMPPDYPVMSLEVAKRGQLEHADCPESCLAKAYFDRRVPRLEREAQPVKSSRDSSPRKGAWNIW' A
#
# COMPACT_ATOMS: atom_id res chain seq x y z
N MET A 1 0.83 -0.76 -25.22
CA MET A 1 -0.43 -1.41 -24.81
C MET A 1 -1.38 -0.31 -24.35
N PRO A 2 -2.69 -0.38 -24.63
CA PRO A 2 -3.63 0.60 -24.10
C PRO A 2 -3.67 0.47 -22.57
N ILE A 3 -3.47 1.59 -21.88
CA ILE A 3 -3.52 1.66 -20.42
C ILE A 3 -4.99 1.78 -20.01
N SER A 4 -5.46 0.94 -19.09
CA SER A 4 -6.84 1.01 -18.59
C SER A 4 -7.01 2.22 -17.68
N HIS A 5 -7.95 3.12 -18.00
CA HIS A 5 -8.28 4.27 -17.13
C HIS A 5 -9.30 3.93 -16.05
N MET A 6 -9.77 2.68 -16.01
CA MET A 6 -10.66 2.17 -14.98
C MET A 6 -9.84 1.66 -13.79
N PRO A 7 -10.28 1.93 -12.55
CA PRO A 7 -9.64 1.38 -11.37
C PRO A 7 -9.76 -0.16 -11.40
N PRO A 8 -8.79 -0.89 -10.81
CA PRO A 8 -8.84 -2.34 -10.73
C PRO A 8 -10.06 -2.83 -9.91
N ASP A 9 -10.66 -3.94 -10.33
CA ASP A 9 -11.79 -4.57 -9.60
C ASP A 9 -11.38 -5.08 -8.21
N TYR A 10 -10.09 -5.33 -8.01
CA TYR A 10 -9.53 -5.79 -6.73
C TYR A 10 -8.44 -4.85 -6.22
N PRO A 11 -8.31 -4.68 -4.89
CA PRO A 11 -7.31 -3.80 -4.32
C PRO A 11 -5.89 -4.29 -4.62
N VAL A 12 -5.06 -3.41 -5.21
CA VAL A 12 -3.63 -3.65 -5.41
C VAL A 12 -2.94 -3.69 -4.05
N MET A 13 -2.29 -4.81 -3.74
CA MET A 13 -1.62 -5.04 -2.46
C MET A 13 -0.10 -4.83 -2.51
N SER A 14 0.49 -4.74 -3.71
CA SER A 14 1.92 -4.51 -3.87
C SER A 14 2.23 -3.02 -4.06
N LEU A 15 3.14 -2.49 -3.23
CA LEU A 15 3.60 -1.11 -3.34
C LEU A 15 4.26 -0.83 -4.69
N GLU A 16 5.04 -1.78 -5.18
CA GLU A 16 5.73 -1.67 -6.47
C GLU A 16 4.73 -1.56 -7.63
N VAL A 17 3.69 -2.41 -7.61
CA VAL A 17 2.62 -2.38 -8.62
C VAL A 17 1.84 -1.07 -8.55
N ALA A 18 1.54 -0.58 -7.34
CA ALA A 18 0.84 0.69 -7.16
C ALA A 18 1.66 1.88 -7.68
N LYS A 19 2.98 1.90 -7.43
CA LYS A 19 3.88 2.95 -7.95
C LYS A 19 3.99 2.91 -9.47
N ARG A 20 4.07 1.72 -10.05
CA ARG A 20 4.06 1.56 -11.50
C ARG A 20 2.76 2.08 -12.12
N GLY A 21 1.61 1.72 -11.54
CA GLY A 21 0.31 2.24 -11.98
C GLY A 21 0.21 3.76 -11.88
N GLN A 22 0.78 4.36 -10.82
CA GLN A 22 0.85 5.80 -10.68
C GLN A 22 1.68 6.46 -11.80
N LEU A 23 2.84 5.88 -12.14
CA LEU A 23 3.69 6.37 -13.23
C LEU A 23 3.02 6.22 -14.60
N GLU A 24 2.34 5.10 -14.83
CA GLU A 24 1.58 4.85 -16.07
C GLU A 24 0.41 5.85 -16.24
N HIS A 25 -0.09 6.43 -15.15
CA HIS A 25 -1.15 7.43 -15.14
C HIS A 25 -0.70 8.86 -14.82
N ALA A 26 0.61 9.14 -14.80
CA ALA A 26 1.13 10.46 -14.45
C ALA A 26 0.61 11.58 -15.38
N ASP A 27 0.56 11.29 -16.68
CA ASP A 27 0.09 12.21 -17.73
C ASP A 27 -1.44 12.16 -17.96
N CYS A 28 -2.17 11.40 -17.15
CA CYS A 28 -3.63 11.34 -17.26
C CYS A 28 -4.28 12.61 -16.68
N PRO A 29 -5.44 13.01 -17.23
CA PRO A 29 -6.23 14.10 -16.65
C PRO A 29 -6.69 13.74 -15.23
N GLU A 30 -6.97 14.75 -14.41
CA GLU A 30 -7.45 14.59 -13.02
C GLU A 30 -8.78 13.82 -12.92
N SER A 31 -9.54 13.74 -14.03
CA SER A 31 -10.77 12.94 -14.13
C SER A 31 -10.51 11.44 -14.28
N CYS A 32 -9.25 11.01 -14.44
CA CYS A 32 -8.89 9.60 -14.56
C CYS A 32 -9.07 8.88 -13.21
N LEU A 33 -10.03 7.95 -13.18
CA LEU A 33 -10.36 7.18 -11.98
C LEU A 33 -9.19 6.30 -11.52
N ALA A 34 -8.44 5.71 -12.46
CA ALA A 34 -7.25 4.93 -12.15
C ALA A 34 -6.13 5.79 -11.52
N LYS A 35 -5.91 7.02 -12.01
CA LYS A 35 -4.96 7.98 -11.41
C LYS A 35 -5.32 8.27 -9.96
N ALA A 36 -6.57 8.68 -9.73
CA ALA A 36 -7.09 8.96 -8.39
C ALA A 36 -7.02 7.75 -7.46
N TYR A 37 -7.18 6.53 -8.00
CA TYR A 37 -7.01 5.29 -7.26
C TYR A 37 -5.55 5.10 -6.80
N PHE A 38 -4.58 5.16 -7.72
CA PHE A 38 -3.17 4.94 -7.39
C PHE A 38 -2.59 6.03 -6.49
N ASP A 39 -2.99 7.30 -6.68
CA ASP A 39 -2.57 8.42 -5.84
C ASP A 39 -2.98 8.26 -4.37
N ARG A 40 -4.13 7.61 -4.11
CA ARG A 40 -4.56 7.27 -2.75
C ARG A 40 -3.93 5.97 -2.25
N ARG A 41 -3.66 5.02 -3.15
CA ARG A 41 -3.19 3.66 -2.80
C ARG A 41 -1.71 3.62 -2.43
N VAL A 42 -0.86 4.33 -3.18
CA VAL A 42 0.59 4.41 -2.93
C VAL A 42 0.91 4.88 -1.50
N PRO A 43 0.44 6.05 -1.02
CA PRO A 43 0.77 6.53 0.32
C PRO A 43 0.23 5.62 1.42
N ARG A 44 -0.87 4.90 1.18
CA ARG A 44 -1.38 3.89 2.13
C ARG A 44 -0.44 2.70 2.22
N LEU A 45 -0.05 2.13 1.09
CA LEU A 45 0.87 0.99 1.04
C LEU A 45 2.26 1.36 1.57
N GLU A 46 2.73 2.61 1.40
CA GLU A 46 3.99 3.07 2.00
C GLU A 46 3.93 3.09 3.53
N ARG A 47 2.77 3.46 4.12
CA ARG A 47 2.58 3.39 5.57
C ARG A 47 2.50 1.95 6.07
N GLU A 48 1.84 1.07 5.33
CA GLU A 48 1.72 -0.36 5.67
C GLU A 48 3.06 -1.10 5.49
N ALA A 49 3.87 -0.70 4.50
CA ALA A 49 5.19 -1.26 4.23
C ALA A 49 6.28 -0.74 5.17
N GLN A 50 6.08 0.42 5.81
CA GLN A 50 6.97 0.84 6.87
C GLN A 50 6.83 -0.15 8.02
N PRO A 51 7.90 -0.91 8.37
CA PRO A 51 7.87 -1.69 9.58
C PRO A 51 7.63 -0.71 10.71
N VAL A 52 6.55 -0.92 11.46
CA VAL A 52 6.22 -0.15 12.65
C VAL A 52 7.43 -0.21 13.57
N LYS A 53 8.34 0.76 13.46
CA LYS A 53 9.41 1.03 14.42
C LYS A 53 8.74 1.73 15.60
N SER A 54 7.82 1.05 16.28
CA SER A 54 7.34 1.48 17.58
C SER A 54 7.36 0.31 18.53
N SER A 55 8.38 0.36 19.40
CA SER A 55 8.35 -0.10 20.78
C SER A 55 8.06 -1.59 21.01
N ARG A 56 8.96 -2.47 20.56
CA ARG A 56 9.36 -3.55 21.46
C ARG A 56 10.38 -2.94 22.43
N ASP A 57 9.82 -2.41 23.51
CA ASP A 57 10.44 -2.46 24.82
C ASP A 57 11.18 -3.80 24.95
N SER A 58 12.51 -3.75 24.86
CA SER A 58 13.41 -4.89 25.00
C SER A 58 13.52 -5.30 26.48
N SER A 59 12.37 -5.42 27.15
CA SER A 59 12.27 -6.04 28.46
C SER A 59 11.87 -7.50 28.24
N PRO A 60 12.70 -8.50 28.61
CA PRO A 60 12.31 -9.89 28.54
C PRO A 60 11.16 -10.08 29.53
N ARG A 61 9.92 -10.13 29.02
CA ARG A 61 8.79 -10.63 29.80
C ARG A 61 9.02 -12.10 30.07
N LYS A 62 9.77 -12.38 31.14
CA LYS A 62 9.66 -13.62 31.88
C LYS A 62 8.20 -13.74 32.32
N GLY A 63 7.49 -14.73 31.78
CA GLY A 63 6.25 -15.21 32.36
C GLY A 63 4.99 -14.92 31.54
N ALA A 64 4.26 -16.01 31.36
CA ALA A 64 2.87 -16.14 30.94
C ALA A 64 2.65 -16.15 29.42
N TRP A 65 2.18 -17.23 28.78
CA TRP A 65 1.21 -18.23 29.25
C TRP A 65 1.42 -19.58 28.54
N ASN A 66 1.46 -20.66 29.33
CA ASN A 66 1.17 -22.03 28.87
C ASN A 66 -0.35 -22.16 28.69
N ILE A 67 -0.86 -22.56 27.52
CA ILE A 67 -2.15 -23.26 27.42
C ILE A 67 -2.18 -24.18 26.18
N TRP A 68 -1.96 -25.47 26.44
CA TRP A 68 -2.37 -26.72 25.74
C TRP A 68 -1.83 -27.02 24.33
#